data_AF-A0A6G4X137-F1
#
_entry.id   AF-A0A6G4X137-F1
#
_cell.length_a   1.000
_cell.length_b   1.000
_cell.length_c   1.000
_cell.angle_alpha   90.00
_cell.angle_beta   90.00
_cell.angle_gamma   90.00
#
_symmetry.space_group_name_H-M   'P 1'
#
loop_
_entity.id
_entity.type
_entity.pdbx_description
1 polymer ?
#
loop_
_entity_poly.entity_id
_entity_poly.type
_entity_poly.pdbx_seq_one_letter_code
_entity_poly.pdbx_strand_id
1 'polypeptide(L)'
;MTADEGTTAALDQCRGALVRDTEAGFVGVLVDVLHGFVDPARPRSTIPHDLVFIRPCGGGREHTAAPDTVCLLQSAPEREACTHPDTEERDGKIYCTSCDAQLYL
;
A
#
# COMPACT_ATOMS: atom_id res chain seq x y z
N MET A 1 -7.38 -8.60 -23.66
CA MET A 1 -7.67 -7.38 -22.89
C MET A 1 -6.38 -7.10 -22.15
N THR A 2 -5.56 -6.21 -22.72
CA THR A 2 -4.29 -5.78 -22.14
C THR A 2 -4.63 -4.99 -20.89
N ALA A 3 -4.14 -5.42 -19.73
CA ALA A 3 -4.09 -4.54 -18.57
C ALA A 3 -3.44 -3.23 -19.03
N ASP A 4 -4.10 -2.13 -18.70
CA ASP A 4 -3.63 -0.80 -19.07
C ASP A 4 -2.24 -0.61 -18.45
N GLU A 5 -1.18 -0.66 -19.26
CA GLU A 5 0.22 -0.55 -18.80
C GLU A 5 0.43 0.70 -17.93
N GLY A 6 -0.42 1.73 -18.10
CA GLY A 6 -0.43 2.94 -17.29
C GLY A 6 -0.86 2.73 -15.84
N THR A 7 -1.75 1.77 -15.57
CA THR A 7 -2.30 1.52 -14.22
C THR A 7 -1.28 0.79 -13.34
N THR A 8 -0.63 -0.25 -13.88
CA THR A 8 0.39 -1.00 -13.13
C THR A 8 1.62 -0.12 -12.84
N ALA A 9 2.07 0.68 -13.81
CA ALA A 9 3.19 1.60 -13.64
C ALA A 9 2.91 2.74 -12.63
N ALA A 10 1.65 3.17 -12.50
CA ALA A 10 1.26 4.14 -11.49
C ALA A 10 1.25 3.52 -10.07
N LEU A 11 0.78 2.29 -9.94
CA LEU A 11 0.79 1.57 -8.66
C LEU A 11 2.21 1.25 -8.18
N ASP A 12 3.14 1.01 -9.10
CA ASP A 12 4.56 0.81 -8.75
C ASP A 12 5.16 1.99 -8.00
N GLN A 13 4.76 3.21 -8.35
CA GLN A 13 5.18 4.45 -7.67
C GLN A 13 4.46 4.67 -6.33
N CYS A 14 3.45 3.87 -6.03
CA CYS A 14 2.59 4.01 -4.86
C CYS A 14 2.78 2.87 -3.85
N ARG A 15 3.87 2.12 -3.92
CA ARG A 15 4.24 1.14 -2.89
C ARG A 15 4.27 1.84 -1.52
N GLY A 16 3.68 1.22 -0.51
CA GLY A 16 3.47 1.81 0.82
C GLY A 16 2.19 2.65 0.97
N ALA A 17 1.50 2.97 -0.14
CA ALA A 17 0.25 3.73 -0.08
C ALA A 17 -0.93 2.86 0.40
N LEU A 18 -1.91 3.54 1.01
CA LEU A 18 -3.19 2.93 1.35
C LEU A 18 -4.03 2.77 0.07
N VAL A 19 -4.41 1.54 -0.22
CA VAL A 19 -5.18 1.16 -1.40
C VAL A 19 -6.41 0.35 -1.01
N ARG A 20 -7.38 0.33 -1.91
CA ARG A 20 -8.57 -0.50 -1.84
C ARG A 20 -8.69 -1.34 -3.10
N ASP A 21 -8.79 -2.64 -2.93
CA ASP A 21 -9.35 -3.51 -3.96
C ASP A 21 -10.86 -3.30 -3.99
N THR A 22 -11.34 -2.74 -5.10
CA THR A 22 -12.75 -2.41 -5.29
C THR A 22 -13.61 -3.62 -5.58
N GLU A 23 -13.03 -4.73 -6.08
CA GLU A 23 -13.75 -5.96 -6.36
C GLU A 23 -13.97 -6.77 -5.08
N ALA A 24 -12.91 -7.05 -4.32
CA ALA A 24 -13.02 -7.78 -3.06
C ALA A 24 -13.48 -6.90 -1.88
N GLY A 25 -13.49 -5.58 -2.04
CA GLY A 25 -13.77 -4.62 -0.97
C GLY A 25 -12.68 -4.54 0.10
N PHE A 26 -11.48 -5.05 -0.21
CA PHE A 26 -10.36 -5.15 0.72
C PHE A 26 -9.57 -3.84 0.80
N VAL A 27 -9.15 -3.43 1.99
CA VAL A 27 -8.36 -2.21 2.22
C VAL A 27 -7.06 -2.55 2.94
N GLY A 28 -5.95 -2.01 2.46
CA GLY A 28 -4.65 -2.21 3.06
C GLY A 28 -3.54 -1.43 2.39
N VAL A 29 -2.31 -1.74 2.74
CA VAL A 29 -1.10 -1.11 2.19
C VAL A 29 -0.62 -1.88 0.97
N LEU A 30 -0.35 -1.19 -0.14
CA LEU A 30 0.27 -1.78 -1.32
C LEU A 30 1.71 -2.16 -0.99
N VAL A 31 2.04 -3.45 -1.03
CA VAL A 31 3.36 -3.98 -0.69
C VAL A 31 4.24 -4.07 -1.92
N ASP A 32 3.71 -4.69 -2.97
CA ASP A 32 4.47 -4.96 -4.19
C ASP A 32 3.54 -5.09 -5.39
N VAL A 33 4.13 -4.96 -6.57
CA VAL A 33 3.50 -5.07 -7.89
C VAL A 33 4.36 -6.01 -8.72
N LEU A 34 3.75 -7.10 -9.20
CA LEU A 34 4.40 -8.14 -9.98
C LEU A 34 3.88 -8.12 -11.40
N HIS A 35 4.78 -7.92 -12.35
CA HIS A 35 4.48 -7.86 -13.77
C HIS A 35 4.59 -9.22 -14.43
N GLY A 36 3.68 -9.52 -15.34
CA GLY A 36 3.77 -10.73 -16.18
C GLY A 36 3.81 -12.04 -15.39
N PHE A 37 3.10 -12.11 -14.26
CA PHE A 37 2.99 -13.33 -13.48
C PHE A 37 2.33 -14.46 -14.27
N VAL A 38 2.90 -15.65 -14.16
CA VAL A 38 2.39 -16.89 -14.74
C VAL A 38 2.16 -17.87 -13.60
N ASP A 39 0.90 -18.27 -13.40
CA ASP A 39 0.55 -19.24 -12.36
C ASP A 39 1.14 -20.64 -12.70
N PRO A 40 2.12 -21.13 -11.94
CA PRO A 40 2.75 -22.42 -12.20
C PRO A 40 1.79 -23.59 -11.95
N ALA A 41 0.73 -23.41 -11.16
CA ALA A 41 -0.30 -24.43 -10.92
C ALA A 41 -1.27 -24.57 -12.09
N ARG A 42 -1.32 -23.61 -13.01
CA ARG A 42 -2.20 -23.61 -14.19
C ARG A 42 -1.42 -23.35 -15.48
N PRO A 43 -0.51 -24.26 -15.88
CA PRO A 43 0.41 -24.05 -16.99
C PRO A 43 -0.27 -23.88 -18.37
N ARG A 44 -1.54 -24.31 -18.52
CA ARG A 44 -2.31 -24.21 -19.78
C ARG A 44 -3.03 -22.86 -19.98
N SER A 45 -3.08 -22.00 -18.96
CA SER A 45 -3.62 -20.63 -19.08
C SER A 45 -2.47 -19.64 -19.07
N THR A 46 -1.63 -19.73 -20.09
CA THR A 46 -0.31 -19.09 -20.18
C THR A 46 -0.39 -17.63 -20.62
N ILE A 47 -1.37 -16.88 -20.13
CA ILE A 47 -1.43 -15.44 -20.37
C ILE A 47 -0.78 -14.79 -19.14
N PRO A 48 0.43 -14.22 -19.28
CA PRO A 48 1.03 -13.43 -18.23
C PRO A 48 0.08 -12.31 -17.83
N HIS A 49 -0.08 -12.08 -16.54
CA HIS A 49 -0.91 -11.00 -16.01
C HIS A 49 -0.23 -10.34 -14.83
N ASP A 50 -0.56 -9.08 -14.62
CA ASP A 50 0.00 -8.32 -13.52
C ASP A 50 -0.79 -8.62 -12.24
N LEU A 51 -0.10 -8.58 -11.10
CA LEU A 51 -0.67 -8.80 -9.77
C LEU A 51 -0.14 -7.76 -8.81
N VAL A 52 -0.98 -7.37 -7.86
CA VAL A 52 -0.56 -6.51 -6.74
C VAL A 52 -0.80 -7.20 -5.41
N PHE A 53 0.06 -6.91 -4.45
CA PHE A 53 0.01 -7.47 -3.10
C PHE A 53 -0.41 -6.38 -2.12
N ILE A 54 -1.49 -6.63 -1.39
CA ILE A 54 -2.04 -5.70 -0.41
C ILE A 54 -1.98 -6.35 0.97
N ARG A 55 -1.36 -5.67 1.93
CA ARG A 55 -1.29 -6.12 3.33
C ARG A 55 -2.34 -5.38 4.18
N PRO A 56 -3.15 -6.08 4.99
CA PRO A 56 -4.07 -5.40 5.90
C PRO A 56 -3.32 -4.52 6.92
N CYS A 57 -3.87 -3.35 7.26
CA CYS A 57 -3.22 -2.42 8.19
C CYS A 57 -3.04 -2.99 9.61
N GLY A 58 -3.91 -3.91 10.03
CA GLY A 58 -3.79 -4.63 11.31
C GLY A 58 -2.77 -5.79 11.28
N GLY A 59 -2.04 -5.96 10.18
CA GLY A 59 -1.22 -7.15 9.93
C GLY A 59 -2.06 -8.34 9.47
N GLY A 60 -1.39 -9.47 9.23
CA GLY A 60 -2.01 -10.70 8.74
C GLY A 60 -1.50 -11.12 7.36
N ARG A 61 -2.32 -11.90 6.65
CA ARG A 61 -1.97 -12.46 5.34
C ARG A 61 -2.09 -11.39 4.25
N GLU A 62 -1.14 -11.39 3.32
CA GLU A 62 -1.22 -10.57 2.11
C GLU A 62 -2.30 -11.09 1.16
N HIS A 63 -2.99 -10.15 0.54
CA HIS A 63 -4.02 -10.41 -0.46
C HIS A 63 -3.49 -10.03 -1.83
N THR A 64 -3.74 -10.87 -2.82
CA THR A 64 -3.43 -10.60 -4.22
C THR A 64 -4.67 -10.05 -4.92
N ALA A 65 -4.52 -8.98 -5.68
CA ALA A 65 -5.56 -8.39 -6.51
C ALA A 65 -5.02 -8.09 -7.92
N ALA A 66 -5.93 -7.87 -8.87
CA ALA A 66 -5.55 -7.38 -10.19
C ALA A 66 -5.32 -5.85 -10.11
N PRO A 67 -4.30 -5.29 -10.77
CA PRO A 67 -3.96 -3.87 -10.65
C PRO A 67 -5.14 -2.93 -10.98
N ASP A 68 -5.95 -3.30 -11.96
CA ASP A 68 -7.10 -2.53 -12.46
C ASP A 68 -8.27 -2.47 -11.46
N THR A 69 -8.32 -3.36 -10.47
CA THR A 69 -9.33 -3.30 -9.40
C THR A 69 -8.87 -2.45 -8.22
N VAL A 70 -7.61 -2.04 -8.18
CA VAL A 70 -7.01 -1.37 -7.04
C VAL A 70 -7.03 0.14 -7.21
N CYS A 71 -7.68 0.81 -6.27
CA CYS A 71 -7.78 2.27 -6.20
C CYS A 71 -6.97 2.80 -5.02
N LEU A 72 -6.23 3.87 -5.24
CA LEU A 72 -5.59 4.62 -4.16
C LEU A 72 -6.67 5.30 -3.30
N LEU A 73 -6.67 5.02 -2.00
CA LEU A 73 -7.58 5.66 -1.05
C LEU A 73 -6.99 6.97 -0.55
N GLN A 74 -6.87 7.93 -1.47
CA GLN A 74 -6.14 9.19 -1.32
C GLN A 74 -4.68 8.96 -0.92
N SER A 75 -3.76 9.64 -1.61
CA SER A 75 -2.38 9.75 -1.16
C SER A 75 -2.42 10.10 0.32
N ALA A 76 -1.72 9.33 1.16
CA ALA A 76 -1.48 9.74 2.54
C ALA A 76 -1.17 11.26 2.51
N PRO A 77 -1.88 12.09 3.27
CA PRO A 77 -1.72 13.53 3.19
C PRO A 77 -0.28 13.82 3.57
N GLU A 78 0.62 14.06 2.62
CA GLU A 78 2.01 14.53 2.81
C GLU A 78 2.62 14.10 4.17
N ARG A 79 2.56 12.81 4.49
CA ARG A 79 3.03 12.23 5.76
C ARG A 79 3.89 11.00 5.49
N GLU A 80 4.75 11.11 4.49
CA GLU A 80 6.04 10.44 4.57
C GLU A 80 7.02 11.47 5.18
N ALA A 81 7.57 11.34 6.38
CA ALA A 81 7.55 10.26 7.36
C ALA A 81 7.92 10.83 8.74
N CYS A 82 7.18 10.51 9.79
CA CYS A 82 7.64 10.72 11.17
C CYS A 82 8.26 9.42 11.70
N THR A 83 9.60 9.33 11.72
CA THR A 83 10.38 8.20 12.29
C THR A 83 10.89 8.46 13.71
N HIS A 84 10.84 9.71 14.12
CA HIS A 84 10.74 10.21 15.48
C HIS A 84 9.99 11.50 15.37
N PRO A 85 9.61 12.08 16.51
CA PRO A 85 8.47 12.90 16.36
C PRO A 85 8.95 14.27 16.87
N ASP A 86 9.46 15.04 15.91
CA ASP A 86 9.54 16.51 15.83
C ASP A 86 9.02 17.17 17.12
N THR A 87 9.85 17.67 18.07
CA THR A 87 9.39 17.76 19.49
C THR A 87 8.96 19.13 19.99
N GLU A 88 7.91 19.17 20.81
CA GLU A 88 7.55 20.32 21.67
C GLU A 88 7.32 19.91 23.13
N GLU A 89 7.61 20.82 24.06
CA GLU A 89 7.37 20.62 25.49
C GLU A 89 6.04 21.27 25.91
N ARG A 90 5.17 20.47 26.53
CA ARG A 90 3.90 20.93 27.13
C ARG A 90 3.77 20.31 28.52
N ASP A 91 3.64 21.14 29.55
CA ASP A 91 3.48 20.72 30.95
C ASP A 91 4.57 19.73 31.44
N GLY A 92 5.83 19.92 31.02
CA GLY A 92 6.95 19.06 31.40
C GLY A 92 6.99 17.69 30.72
N LYS A 93 6.24 17.52 29.62
CA LYS A 93 6.23 16.31 28.79
C LYS A 93 6.61 16.64 27.36
N ILE A 94 7.25 15.69 26.68
CA ILE A 94 7.73 15.84 25.30
C ILE A 94 6.71 15.22 24.34
N TYR A 95 6.28 15.99 23.33
CA TYR A 95 5.30 15.58 22.32
C TYR A 95 5.85 15.78 20.92
N CYS A 96 5.30 15.06 19.96
CA CYS A 96 5.57 15.28 18.54
C CYS A 96 4.68 16.36 17.90
N THR A 97 5.25 17.34 17.22
CA THR A 97 4.59 18.34 16.39
C THR A 97 4.05 17.76 15.09
N SER A 98 4.65 16.69 14.54
CA SER A 98 4.14 16.03 13.33
C SER A 98 2.98 15.07 13.61
N CYS A 99 2.91 14.41 14.78
CA CYS A 99 1.94 13.33 15.05
C CYS A 99 1.28 13.34 16.45
N ASP A 100 1.63 14.30 17.31
CA ASP A 100 1.10 14.54 18.66
C ASP A 100 1.29 13.39 19.68
N ALA A 101 2.14 12.40 19.35
CA ALA A 101 2.49 11.33 20.26
C ALA A 101 3.40 11.82 21.41
N GLN A 102 3.12 11.39 22.65
CA GLN A 102 4.01 11.63 23.80
C GLN A 102 5.25 10.73 23.70
N LEU A 103 6.42 11.32 23.92
CA LEU A 103 7.71 10.64 23.97
C LEU A 103 8.20 10.43 25.40
N TYR A 104 8.87 9.30 25.61
CA TYR A 104 9.64 8.99 26.81
C TYR A 104 11.11 8.85 26.37
N LEU A 105 11.81 9.99 26.32
CA LEU A 105 13.25 10.07 26.00
C LEU A 105 14.08 10.05 27.28
#